data_AF-A0A919K7U3-F1
#
_entry.id   AF-A0A919K7U3-F1
#
_cell.length_a   1.000
_cell.length_b   1.000
_cell.length_c   1.000
_cell.angle_alpha   90.00
_cell.angle_beta   90.00
_cell.angle_gamma   90.00
#
_symmetry.space_group_name_H-M   'P 1'
#
loop_
_entity.id
_entity.type
_entity.pdbx_description
1 polymer ?
#
loop_
_entity_poly.entity_id
_entity_poly.type
_entity_poly.pdbx_seq_one_letter_code
_entity_poly.pdbx_strand_id
1 'polypeptide(L)'
;MKYSGFRDDLWDVLPESREHILIQELYEACRAQDTTDLSAYTLLSEAFFHPVLVEAAEQGNVALARRCIELIEQLLASGDELLTGAARIRVVDKVGHSPALGPLLRRYAGPLTRDELATVYADATFLPPGDPFLPPAEVDDGRPPANALFVRDWLWVNVPMSREHVVHAELSEAKATMSLRAMTPDRYFIESVAPMLSDARLDAEQQHDPSILDEARGALALMRADADMAPLVKRHADSL
;
A
#
# COMPACT_ATOMS: atom_id res chain seq x y z
N MET A 1 12.05 -8.33 -10.04
CA MET A 1 11.28 -7.25 -9.39
C MET A 1 12.26 -6.12 -9.09
N LYS A 2 11.95 -4.85 -9.37
CA LYS A 2 12.84 -3.71 -9.07
C LYS A 2 12.35 -3.00 -7.81
N TYR A 3 13.24 -2.60 -6.91
CA TYR A 3 12.94 -1.92 -5.64
C TYR A 3 11.92 -0.77 -5.74
N SER A 4 12.00 0.09 -6.76
CA SER A 4 11.10 1.23 -6.94
C SER A 4 9.66 0.86 -7.37
N GLY A 5 9.38 -0.42 -7.62
CA GLY A 5 8.06 -0.94 -8.00
C GLY A 5 7.41 -1.81 -6.93
N PHE A 6 8.08 -2.08 -5.80
CA PHE A 6 7.61 -3.10 -4.86
C PHE A 6 6.22 -2.81 -4.27
N ARG A 7 5.90 -1.54 -4.04
CA ARG A 7 4.54 -1.13 -3.62
C ARG A 7 3.49 -1.62 -4.61
N ASP A 8 3.73 -1.38 -5.90
CA ASP A 8 2.82 -1.75 -6.98
C ASP A 8 2.80 -3.25 -7.22
N ASP A 9 3.97 -3.91 -7.15
CA ASP A 9 4.07 -5.36 -7.24
C ASP A 9 3.27 -6.03 -6.11
N LEU A 10 3.42 -5.56 -4.86
CA LEU A 10 2.67 -6.06 -3.70
C LEU A 10 1.16 -5.81 -3.86
N TRP A 11 0.78 -4.64 -4.35
CA TRP A 11 -0.61 -4.28 -4.63
C TRP A 11 -1.26 -5.22 -5.66
N ASP A 12 -0.53 -5.55 -6.72
CA ASP A 12 -1.04 -6.34 -7.84
C ASP A 12 -1.14 -7.84 -7.47
N VAL A 13 -0.22 -8.37 -6.65
CA VAL A 13 -0.17 -9.81 -6.32
C VAL A 13 -0.94 -10.21 -5.05
N LEU A 14 -1.19 -9.25 -4.14
CA LEU A 14 -1.77 -9.52 -2.82
C LEU A 14 -2.82 -8.48 -2.43
N PRO A 15 -4.10 -8.66 -2.84
CA PRO A 15 -5.19 -7.73 -2.53
C PRO A 15 -5.36 -7.49 -1.04
N GLU A 16 -5.07 -8.49 -0.22
CA GLU A 16 -5.15 -8.45 1.23
C GLU A 16 -4.15 -7.43 1.84
N SER A 17 -3.10 -7.04 1.11
CA SER A 17 -2.17 -5.99 1.54
C SER A 17 -2.63 -4.57 1.22
N ARG A 18 -3.63 -4.37 0.33
CA ARG A 18 -3.97 -3.05 -0.22
C ARG A 18 -4.39 -2.04 0.83
N GLU A 19 -5.25 -2.46 1.76
CA GLU A 19 -5.63 -1.62 2.91
C GLU A 19 -4.40 -1.17 3.70
N HIS A 20 -3.49 -2.10 3.99
CA HIS A 20 -2.33 -1.82 4.81
C HIS A 20 -1.28 -0.97 4.08
N ILE A 21 -1.15 -1.11 2.76
CA ILE A 21 -0.36 -0.19 1.93
C ILE A 21 -0.91 1.24 2.10
N LEU A 22 -2.22 1.43 1.97
CA LEU A 22 -2.86 2.75 2.11
C LEU A 22 -2.73 3.31 3.53
N ILE A 23 -2.78 2.47 4.57
CA ILE A 23 -2.50 2.91 5.95
C ILE A 23 -1.08 3.47 6.07
N GLN A 24 -0.09 2.85 5.42
CA GLN A 24 1.28 3.37 5.43
C GLN A 24 1.41 4.65 4.59
N GLU A 25 0.75 4.73 3.43
CA GLU A 25 0.70 5.95 2.63
C GLU A 25 0.09 7.12 3.41
N LEU A 26 -0.97 6.86 4.19
CA LEU A 26 -1.60 7.85 5.06
C LEU A 26 -0.64 8.32 6.15
N TYR A 27 0.07 7.38 6.78
CA TYR A 27 1.04 7.70 7.84
C TYR A 27 2.17 8.59 7.32
N GLU A 28 2.66 8.35 6.09
CA GLU A 28 3.66 9.18 5.43
C GLU A 28 3.09 10.53 4.98
N ALA A 29 1.86 10.57 4.45
CA ALA A 29 1.20 11.81 4.06
C ALA A 29 1.05 12.77 5.25
N CYS A 30 0.76 12.25 6.45
CA CYS A 30 0.66 13.06 7.66
C CYS A 30 2.03 13.44 8.28
N ARG A 31 3.13 12.77 7.90
CA ARG A 31 4.47 12.97 8.50
C ARG A 31 5.46 13.75 7.64
N ALA A 32 5.39 13.64 6.32
CA ALA A 32 6.44 14.11 5.42
C ALA A 32 6.06 15.43 4.75
N GLN A 33 6.78 16.51 5.12
CA GLN A 33 6.81 17.72 4.29
C GLN A 33 7.67 17.57 3.03
N ASP A 34 8.56 16.56 2.91
CA ASP A 34 9.51 16.56 1.78
C ASP A 34 9.87 15.21 1.10
N THR A 35 9.55 14.01 1.63
CA THR A 35 9.83 12.75 0.91
C THR A 35 8.86 11.63 1.25
N THR A 36 8.07 11.18 0.26
CA THR A 36 7.09 10.08 0.37
C THR A 36 7.67 8.77 -0.18
N ASP A 37 8.86 8.36 0.27
CA ASP A 37 9.46 7.10 -0.17
C ASP A 37 9.15 5.99 0.86
N LEU A 38 8.06 5.27 0.61
CA LEU A 38 7.75 4.04 1.34
C LEU A 38 8.81 2.97 1.01
N SER A 39 9.71 2.72 1.97
CA SER A 39 10.74 1.70 1.79
C SER A 39 10.12 0.31 1.69
N ALA A 40 10.75 -0.59 0.90
CA ALA A 40 10.33 -1.98 0.83
C ALA A 40 10.35 -2.67 2.21
N TYR A 41 11.23 -2.21 3.09
CA TYR A 41 11.33 -2.66 4.47
C TYR A 41 10.08 -2.33 5.30
N THR A 42 9.55 -1.11 5.15
CA THR A 42 8.29 -0.68 5.78
C THR A 42 7.13 -1.50 5.24
N LEU A 43 6.99 -1.59 3.92
CA LEU A 43 5.90 -2.33 3.28
C LEU A 43 5.91 -3.82 3.64
N LEU A 44 7.08 -4.46 3.64
CA LEU A 44 7.19 -5.86 4.04
C LEU A 44 6.78 -6.10 5.50
N SER A 45 7.07 -5.16 6.39
CA SER A 45 6.75 -5.32 7.82
C SER A 45 5.29 -5.00 8.10
N GLU A 46 4.85 -3.83 7.64
CA GLU A 46 3.62 -3.17 8.06
C GLU A 46 2.45 -3.38 7.10
N ALA A 47 2.70 -3.86 5.87
CA ALA A 47 1.65 -4.13 4.89
C ALA A 47 1.59 -5.60 4.43
N PHE A 48 2.60 -6.41 4.73
CA PHE A 48 2.67 -7.81 4.33
C PHE A 48 2.81 -8.77 5.51
N PHE A 49 3.94 -8.73 6.23
CA PHE A 49 4.33 -9.78 7.16
C PHE A 49 3.33 -9.94 8.31
N HIS A 50 3.13 -8.89 9.10
CA HIS A 50 2.22 -8.94 10.25
C HIS A 50 0.74 -9.00 9.85
N PRO A 51 0.22 -8.03 9.08
CA PRO A 51 -1.23 -7.96 8.87
C PRO A 51 -1.77 -9.00 7.89
N VAL A 52 -0.94 -9.58 7.02
CA VAL A 52 -1.43 -10.54 6.02
C VAL A 52 -0.90 -11.95 6.30
N LEU A 53 0.42 -12.14 6.34
CA LEU A 53 0.98 -13.49 6.48
C LEU A 53 0.74 -14.08 7.88
N VAL A 54 1.10 -13.35 8.94
CA VAL A 54 0.93 -13.82 10.32
C VAL A 54 -0.55 -13.99 10.63
N GLU A 55 -1.38 -13.00 10.30
CA GLU A 55 -2.83 -13.08 10.51
C GLU A 55 -3.47 -14.26 9.77
N ALA A 56 -3.13 -14.47 8.49
CA ALA A 56 -3.64 -15.62 7.73
C ALA A 56 -3.27 -16.96 8.38
N ALA A 57 -2.05 -17.08 8.91
CA ALA A 57 -1.61 -18.29 9.59
C ALA A 57 -2.36 -18.51 10.91
N GLU A 58 -2.54 -17.45 11.71
CA GLU A 58 -3.25 -17.50 13.00
C GLU A 58 -4.75 -17.83 12.83
N GLN A 59 -5.37 -17.32 11.77
CA GLN A 59 -6.76 -17.61 11.42
C GLN A 59 -6.96 -18.97 10.72
N GLY A 60 -5.86 -19.69 10.41
CA GLY A 60 -5.93 -20.96 9.69
C GLY A 60 -6.31 -20.82 8.21
N ASN A 61 -6.15 -19.63 7.61
CA ASN A 61 -6.31 -19.41 6.18
C ASN A 61 -5.07 -19.93 5.42
N VAL A 62 -5.00 -21.25 5.28
CA VAL A 62 -3.86 -21.96 4.68
C VAL A 62 -3.62 -21.53 3.23
N ALA A 63 -4.67 -21.22 2.47
CA ALA A 63 -4.54 -20.82 1.07
C ALA A 63 -3.82 -19.47 0.93
N LEU A 64 -4.21 -18.47 1.74
CA LEU A 64 -3.55 -17.16 1.77
C LEU A 64 -2.13 -17.27 2.32
N ALA A 65 -1.94 -17.95 3.46
CA ALA A 65 -0.62 -18.12 4.05
C ALA A 65 0.35 -18.80 3.07
N ARG A 66 -0.10 -19.79 2.30
CA ARG A 66 0.69 -20.42 1.24
C ARG A 66 1.08 -19.44 0.14
N ARG A 67 0.14 -18.66 -0.39
CA ARG A 67 0.43 -17.61 -1.40
C ARG A 67 1.47 -16.62 -0.88
N CYS A 68 1.35 -16.20 0.37
CA CYS A 68 2.32 -15.32 1.01
C CYS A 68 3.71 -15.98 1.14
N ILE A 69 3.77 -17.27 1.48
CA ILE A 69 5.04 -18.02 1.54
C ILE A 69 5.68 -18.14 0.15
N GLU A 70 4.87 -18.40 -0.88
CA GLU A 70 5.32 -18.42 -2.28
C GLU A 70 5.87 -17.04 -2.71
N LEU A 71 5.24 -15.95 -2.26
CA LEU A 71 5.74 -14.58 -2.49
C LEU A 71 7.13 -14.38 -1.86
N ILE A 72 7.37 -14.85 -0.63
CA ILE A 72 8.70 -14.75 0.01
C ILE A 72 9.77 -15.39 -0.89
N GLU A 73 9.51 -16.58 -1.43
CA GLU A 73 10.45 -17.24 -2.33
C GLU A 73 10.73 -16.39 -3.57
N GLN A 74 9.71 -15.78 -4.17
CA GLN A 74 9.86 -14.91 -5.32
C GLN A 74 10.69 -13.66 -4.99
N LEU A 75 10.53 -13.10 -3.79
CA LEU A 75 11.33 -11.96 -3.32
C LEU A 75 12.81 -12.35 -3.19
N LEU A 76 13.10 -13.52 -2.60
CA LEU A 76 14.47 -14.03 -2.47
C LEU A 76 15.09 -14.40 -3.83
N ALA A 77 14.28 -14.88 -4.77
CA ALA A 77 14.71 -15.20 -6.13
C ALA A 77 14.84 -13.98 -7.05
N SER A 78 14.41 -12.79 -6.61
CA SER A 78 14.26 -11.61 -7.47
C SER A 78 15.57 -11.06 -8.04
N GLY A 79 16.70 -11.36 -7.39
CA GLY A 79 18.02 -10.81 -7.73
C GLY A 79 18.22 -9.35 -7.34
N ASP A 80 17.23 -8.69 -6.77
CA ASP A 80 17.33 -7.33 -6.23
C ASP A 80 17.83 -7.41 -4.77
N GLU A 81 19.02 -6.89 -4.51
CA GLU A 81 19.67 -6.99 -3.20
C GLU A 81 18.88 -6.29 -2.09
N LEU A 82 18.22 -5.17 -2.39
CA LEU A 82 17.44 -4.43 -1.41
C LEU A 82 16.19 -5.21 -1.02
N LEU A 83 15.48 -5.78 -2.00
CA LEU A 83 14.29 -6.59 -1.76
C LEU A 83 14.63 -7.92 -1.08
N THR A 84 15.70 -8.58 -1.53
CA THR A 84 16.20 -9.81 -0.92
C THR A 84 16.61 -9.58 0.53
N GLY A 85 17.38 -8.52 0.79
CA GLY A 85 17.80 -8.14 2.14
C GLY A 85 16.62 -7.81 3.04
N ALA A 86 15.64 -7.06 2.54
CA ALA A 86 14.43 -6.73 3.30
C ALA A 86 13.60 -7.98 3.62
N ALA A 87 13.42 -8.91 2.67
CA ALA A 87 12.70 -10.16 2.88
C ALA A 87 13.37 -11.05 3.94
N ARG A 88 14.71 -11.18 3.91
CA ARG A 88 15.46 -11.91 4.94
C ARG A 88 15.23 -11.32 6.33
N ILE A 89 15.48 -10.01 6.50
CA ILE A 89 15.45 -9.35 7.81
C ILE A 89 14.02 -9.25 8.37
N ARG A 90 13.03 -8.98 7.51
CA ARG A 90 11.66 -8.68 7.96
C ARG A 90 10.73 -9.87 7.97
N VAL A 91 11.05 -10.91 7.21
CA VAL A 91 10.21 -12.10 7.13
C VAL A 91 10.93 -13.30 7.71
N VAL A 92 12.08 -13.68 7.16
CA VAL A 92 12.78 -14.91 7.58
C VAL A 92 13.29 -14.84 9.02
N ASP A 93 13.89 -13.73 9.44
CA ASP A 93 14.36 -13.58 10.83
C ASP A 93 13.20 -13.51 11.83
N LYS A 94 12.01 -13.16 11.36
CA LYS A 94 10.85 -12.86 12.22
C LYS A 94 9.87 -14.01 12.36
N VAL A 95 9.85 -14.99 11.47
CA VAL A 95 8.87 -16.11 11.50
C VAL A 95 8.95 -16.95 12.78
N GLY A 96 10.09 -17.04 13.44
CA GLY A 96 10.26 -17.72 14.73
C GLY A 96 9.43 -17.11 15.87
N HIS A 97 8.90 -15.90 15.70
CA HIS A 97 8.00 -15.26 16.66
C HIS A 97 6.52 -15.60 16.44
N SER A 98 6.17 -16.33 15.37
CA SER A 98 4.80 -16.78 15.09
C SER A 98 4.72 -18.31 15.09
N PRO A 99 4.22 -18.93 16.18
CA PRO A 99 4.09 -20.38 16.26
C PRO A 99 3.22 -20.99 15.15
N ALA A 100 2.24 -20.24 14.63
CA ALA A 100 1.35 -20.66 13.57
C ALA A 100 2.07 -20.82 12.21
N LEU A 101 3.12 -20.04 11.96
CA LEU A 101 3.85 -20.06 10.69
C LEU A 101 4.82 -21.25 10.56
N GLY A 102 5.39 -21.73 11.66
CA GLY A 102 6.41 -22.78 11.64
C GLY A 102 6.00 -24.05 10.84
N PRO A 103 4.85 -24.67 11.11
CA PRO A 103 4.37 -25.82 10.36
C PRO A 103 4.11 -25.51 8.87
N LEU A 104 3.57 -24.32 8.57
CA LEU A 104 3.26 -23.90 7.21
C LEU A 104 4.53 -23.69 6.39
N LEU A 105 5.57 -23.08 6.97
CA LEU A 105 6.86 -22.87 6.31
C LEU A 105 7.58 -24.19 6.02
N ARG A 106 7.63 -25.12 6.99
CA ARG A 106 8.21 -26.46 6.75
C ARG A 106 7.54 -27.17 5.57
N ARG A 107 6.23 -26.98 5.43
CA ARG A 107 5.44 -27.62 4.39
C ARG A 107 5.53 -26.90 3.03
N TYR A 108 5.41 -25.58 3.00
CA TYR A 108 5.17 -24.83 1.75
C TYR A 108 6.33 -23.92 1.31
N ALA A 109 7.37 -23.72 2.11
CA ALA A 109 8.50 -22.87 1.71
C ALA A 109 9.20 -23.41 0.45
N GLY A 110 9.69 -22.52 -0.41
CA GLY A 110 10.58 -22.90 -1.51
C GLY A 110 12.02 -23.17 -1.04
N PRO A 111 12.89 -23.63 -1.94
CA PRO A 111 14.28 -23.97 -1.59
C PRO A 111 15.06 -22.80 -0.98
N LEU A 112 14.95 -21.58 -1.52
CA LEU A 112 15.68 -20.42 -1.00
C LEU A 112 15.20 -20.08 0.41
N THR A 113 13.90 -20.05 0.62
CA THR A 113 13.31 -19.78 1.94
C THR A 113 13.72 -20.86 2.95
N ARG A 114 13.72 -22.15 2.55
CA ARG A 114 14.15 -23.27 3.42
C ARG A 114 15.62 -23.14 3.83
N ASP A 115 16.51 -22.84 2.88
CA ASP A 115 17.95 -22.71 3.15
C ASP A 115 18.22 -21.56 4.13
N GLU A 116 17.52 -20.44 3.96
CA GLU A 116 17.60 -19.31 4.89
C GLU A 116 17.07 -19.68 6.28
N LEU A 117 15.91 -20.34 6.38
CA LEU A 117 15.34 -20.79 7.66
C LEU A 117 16.25 -21.79 8.38
N ALA A 118 16.81 -22.75 7.66
CA ALA A 118 17.74 -23.73 8.22
C ALA A 118 19.01 -23.06 8.77
N THR A 119 19.46 -21.98 8.11
CA THR A 119 20.63 -21.20 8.54
C THR A 119 20.31 -20.34 9.76
N VAL A 120 19.24 -19.53 9.69
CA VAL A 120 18.84 -18.58 10.74
C VAL A 120 18.50 -19.29 12.05
N TYR A 121 17.78 -20.42 11.97
CA TYR A 121 17.34 -21.16 13.16
C TYR A 121 18.27 -22.33 13.53
N ALA A 122 19.34 -22.56 12.77
CA ALA A 122 20.20 -23.74 12.90
C ALA A 122 19.41 -25.06 12.97
N ASP A 123 18.31 -25.14 12.21
CA ASP A 123 17.35 -26.26 12.22
C ASP A 123 17.30 -26.93 10.84
N ALA A 124 18.02 -28.06 10.71
CA ALA A 124 18.06 -28.82 9.47
C ALA A 124 16.70 -29.43 9.06
N THR A 125 15.68 -29.40 9.92
CA THR A 125 14.34 -29.91 9.58
C THR A 125 13.61 -29.07 8.53
N PHE A 126 14.13 -27.88 8.21
CA PHE A 126 13.63 -27.06 7.10
C PHE A 126 14.15 -27.49 5.72
N LEU A 127 15.27 -28.22 5.64
CA LEU A 127 15.94 -28.58 4.39
C LEU A 127 15.21 -29.60 3.49
N PRO A 128 14.48 -30.60 4.00
CA PRO A 128 13.75 -31.53 3.13
C PRO A 128 12.80 -30.76 2.22
N PRO A 129 12.55 -31.19 0.97
CA PRO A 129 11.58 -30.52 0.09
C PRO A 129 10.16 -30.66 0.64
N GLY A 130 9.31 -29.69 0.36
CA GLY A 130 7.89 -29.73 0.72
C GLY A 130 7.00 -29.71 -0.50
N ASP A 131 5.77 -29.24 -0.30
CA ASP A 131 4.74 -29.27 -1.33
C ASP A 131 5.12 -28.30 -2.46
N PRO A 132 4.90 -28.68 -3.74
CA PRO A 132 5.23 -27.83 -4.89
C PRO A 132 4.38 -26.55 -4.89
N PHE A 133 4.88 -25.46 -5.47
CA PHE A 133 4.08 -24.24 -5.59
C PHE A 133 2.85 -24.42 -6.46
N LEU A 134 1.79 -23.71 -6.10
CA LEU A 134 0.62 -23.62 -6.97
C LEU A 134 0.89 -22.63 -8.11
N PRO A 135 0.16 -22.75 -9.23
CA PRO A 135 0.09 -21.67 -10.20
C PRO A 135 -0.36 -20.38 -9.51
N PRO A 136 0.18 -19.22 -9.89
CA PRO A 136 -0.29 -17.93 -9.38
C PRO A 136 -1.80 -17.82 -9.55
N ALA A 137 -2.51 -17.42 -8.50
CA ALA A 137 -3.91 -17.08 -8.63
C ALA A 137 -4.03 -15.87 -9.57
N GLU A 138 -4.99 -15.89 -10.49
CA GLU A 138 -5.34 -14.68 -11.23
C GLU A 138 -5.94 -13.69 -10.23
N VAL A 139 -5.21 -12.59 -10.02
CA VAL A 139 -5.60 -11.50 -9.15
C VAL A 139 -5.89 -10.30 -10.03
N ASP A 140 -7.04 -9.68 -9.81
CA ASP A 140 -7.34 -8.38 -10.38
C ASP A 140 -6.47 -7.30 -9.71
N ASP A 141 -5.80 -6.46 -10.51
CA ASP A 141 -4.97 -5.35 -10.01
C ASP A 141 -5.74 -4.38 -9.11
N GLY A 142 -7.07 -4.36 -9.19
CA GLY A 142 -7.93 -3.51 -8.37
C GLY A 142 -7.60 -2.02 -8.46
N ARG A 143 -6.91 -1.58 -9.52
CA ARG A 143 -6.55 -0.16 -9.70
C ARG A 143 -7.79 0.66 -10.09
N PRO A 144 -7.82 1.97 -9.81
CA PRO A 144 -8.89 2.82 -10.28
C PRO A 144 -8.90 2.90 -11.81
N PRO A 145 -10.05 3.14 -12.45
CA PRO A 145 -10.13 3.38 -13.89
C PRO A 145 -9.21 4.55 -14.31
N ALA A 146 -8.68 4.52 -15.54
CA ALA A 146 -7.65 5.45 -15.99
C ALA A 146 -7.99 6.95 -15.81
N ASN A 147 -9.26 7.32 -16.00
CA ASN A 147 -9.72 8.69 -15.78
C ASN A 147 -9.76 9.08 -14.29
N ALA A 148 -10.09 8.14 -13.40
CA ALA A 148 -10.04 8.33 -11.95
C ALA A 148 -8.58 8.37 -11.46
N LEU A 149 -7.72 7.48 -11.98
CA LEU A 149 -6.29 7.47 -11.71
C LEU A 149 -5.62 8.79 -12.09
N PHE A 150 -5.99 9.37 -13.24
CA PHE A 150 -5.51 10.69 -13.65
C PHE A 150 -5.80 11.76 -12.58
N VAL A 151 -7.04 11.84 -12.08
CA VAL A 151 -7.41 12.83 -11.05
C VAL A 151 -6.63 12.60 -9.76
N ARG A 152 -6.52 11.34 -9.33
CA ARG A 152 -5.72 10.92 -8.18
C ARG A 152 -4.28 11.42 -8.29
N ASP A 153 -3.62 11.11 -9.40
CA ASP A 153 -2.22 11.47 -9.62
C ASP A 153 -2.02 12.98 -9.76
N TRP A 154 -2.97 13.66 -10.43
CA TRP A 154 -2.95 15.11 -10.55
C TRP A 154 -3.04 15.78 -9.18
N LEU A 155 -3.98 15.36 -8.33
CA LEU A 155 -4.13 15.87 -6.96
C LEU A 155 -2.87 15.58 -6.13
N TRP A 156 -2.34 14.36 -6.22
CA TRP A 156 -1.15 13.93 -5.49
C TRP A 156 0.08 14.81 -5.80
N VAL A 157 0.28 15.16 -7.06
CA VAL A 157 1.45 15.94 -7.51
C VAL A 157 1.24 17.43 -7.27
N ASN A 158 0.09 17.96 -7.66
CA ASN A 158 -0.12 19.41 -7.76
C ASN A 158 -0.73 20.03 -6.50
N VAL A 159 -1.34 19.22 -5.63
CA VAL A 159 -2.05 19.70 -4.43
C VAL A 159 -1.65 18.86 -3.21
N PRO A 160 -0.42 19.06 -2.67
CA PRO A 160 0.10 18.24 -1.57
C PRO A 160 -0.82 18.18 -0.34
N MET A 161 -1.49 19.29 0.01
CA MET A 161 -2.47 19.34 1.10
C MET A 161 -3.69 18.43 0.92
N SER A 162 -3.96 17.94 -0.31
CA SER A 162 -5.05 16.99 -0.56
C SER A 162 -4.66 15.53 -0.36
N ARG A 163 -3.36 15.21 -0.23
CA ARG A 163 -2.85 13.82 -0.22
C ARG A 163 -3.47 12.98 0.86
N GLU A 164 -3.54 13.47 2.09
CA GLU A 164 -4.19 12.78 3.21
C GLU A 164 -5.62 12.36 2.85
N HIS A 165 -6.39 13.29 2.28
CA HIS A 165 -7.78 13.01 1.92
C HIS A 165 -7.93 12.09 0.69
N VAL A 166 -6.99 12.13 -0.26
CA VAL A 166 -6.92 11.14 -1.35
C VAL A 166 -6.75 9.74 -0.76
N VAL A 167 -5.79 9.55 0.16
CA VAL A 167 -5.57 8.24 0.78
C VAL A 167 -6.76 7.82 1.64
N HIS A 168 -7.42 8.74 2.34
CA HIS A 168 -8.63 8.41 3.11
C HIS A 168 -9.77 7.87 2.23
N ALA A 169 -10.02 8.51 1.08
CA ALA A 169 -11.03 8.05 0.12
C ALA A 169 -10.71 6.65 -0.39
N GLU A 170 -9.46 6.42 -0.79
CA GLU A 170 -8.98 5.11 -1.25
C GLU A 170 -9.05 4.05 -0.14
N LEU A 171 -8.65 4.40 1.08
CA LEU A 171 -8.65 3.49 2.22
C LEU A 171 -10.07 3.03 2.57
N SER A 172 -11.05 3.95 2.50
CA SER A 172 -12.45 3.60 2.72
C SER A 172 -12.96 2.60 1.68
N GLU A 173 -12.59 2.77 0.41
CA GLU A 173 -12.98 1.87 -0.67
C GLU A 173 -12.26 0.52 -0.57
N ALA A 174 -10.94 0.52 -0.38
CA ALA A 174 -10.13 -0.69 -0.27
C ALA A 174 -10.53 -1.55 0.95
N LYS A 175 -10.91 -0.94 2.08
CA LYS A 175 -11.47 -1.66 3.23
C LYS A 175 -12.75 -2.41 2.90
N ALA A 176 -13.58 -1.85 2.03
CA ALA A 176 -14.87 -2.43 1.66
C ALA A 176 -14.74 -3.49 0.57
N THR A 177 -13.82 -3.31 -0.39
CA THR A 177 -13.81 -4.09 -1.63
C THR A 177 -12.46 -4.71 -1.98
N MET A 178 -11.40 -4.45 -1.20
CA MET A 178 -10.00 -4.78 -1.54
C MET A 178 -9.59 -4.27 -2.92
N SER A 179 -10.25 -3.22 -3.44
CA SER A 179 -10.09 -2.71 -4.79
C SER A 179 -10.36 -1.21 -4.79
N LEU A 180 -9.92 -0.51 -5.81
CA LEU A 180 -10.22 0.89 -6.09
C LEU A 180 -11.01 1.05 -7.39
N ARG A 181 -11.50 -0.05 -7.99
CA ARG A 181 -12.22 -0.02 -9.28
C ARG A 181 -13.48 0.82 -9.27
N ALA A 182 -14.12 0.98 -8.10
CA ALA A 182 -15.30 1.81 -7.94
C ALA A 182 -14.98 3.30 -7.73
N MET A 183 -13.69 3.67 -7.63
CA MET A 183 -13.29 5.07 -7.58
C MET A 183 -13.60 5.76 -8.91
N THR A 184 -14.02 7.02 -8.82
CA THR A 184 -14.37 7.85 -9.97
C THR A 184 -13.68 9.20 -9.86
N PRO A 185 -13.53 9.95 -10.98
CA PRO A 185 -13.06 11.32 -10.95
C PRO A 185 -13.80 12.18 -9.92
N ASP A 186 -15.13 12.04 -9.87
CA ASP A 186 -15.99 12.80 -8.96
C ASP A 186 -15.74 12.44 -7.49
N ARG A 187 -15.55 11.15 -7.17
CA ARG A 187 -15.26 10.71 -5.80
C ARG A 187 -13.90 11.24 -5.32
N TYR A 188 -12.84 11.09 -6.13
CA TYR A 188 -11.54 11.68 -5.78
C TYR A 188 -11.64 13.19 -5.59
N PHE A 189 -12.37 13.89 -6.46
CA PHE A 189 -12.52 15.34 -6.32
C PHE A 189 -13.28 15.72 -5.04
N ILE A 190 -14.47 15.16 -4.82
CA ILE A 190 -15.33 15.52 -3.67
C ILE A 190 -14.69 15.09 -2.35
N GLU A 191 -14.26 13.83 -2.27
CA GLU A 191 -13.75 13.24 -1.02
C GLU A 191 -12.35 13.75 -0.66
N SER A 192 -11.65 14.40 -1.60
CA SER A 192 -10.32 14.98 -1.32
C SER A 192 -10.31 16.50 -1.24
N VAL A 193 -10.96 17.21 -2.15
CA VAL A 193 -10.87 18.68 -2.24
C VAL A 193 -11.76 19.37 -1.21
N ALA A 194 -13.00 18.91 -1.01
CA ALA A 194 -13.91 19.57 -0.06
C ALA A 194 -13.42 19.44 1.41
N PRO A 195 -12.97 18.25 1.88
CA PRO A 195 -12.36 18.12 3.20
C PRO A 195 -11.10 18.98 3.35
N MET A 196 -10.21 18.96 2.35
CA MET A 196 -8.99 19.79 2.33
C MET A 196 -9.31 21.29 2.55
N LEU A 197 -10.34 21.83 1.88
CA LEU A 197 -10.74 23.22 2.06
C LEU A 197 -11.32 23.48 3.46
N SER A 198 -12.11 22.55 3.99
CA SER A 198 -12.66 22.64 5.33
C SER A 198 -11.56 22.66 6.37
N ASP A 199 -10.57 21.78 6.24
CA ASP A 199 -9.46 21.63 7.17
C ASP A 199 -8.50 22.82 7.08
N ALA A 200 -8.17 23.28 5.87
CA ALA A 200 -7.38 24.51 5.67
C ALA A 200 -8.02 25.73 6.36
N ARG A 201 -9.35 25.84 6.36
CA ARG A 201 -10.06 26.90 7.10
C ARG A 201 -9.92 26.72 8.61
N LEU A 202 -10.16 25.51 9.12
CA LEU A 202 -10.06 25.22 10.55
C LEU A 202 -8.63 25.47 11.05
N ASP A 203 -7.62 25.04 10.30
CA ASP A 203 -6.21 25.21 10.65
C ASP A 203 -5.78 26.68 10.63
N ALA A 204 -6.21 27.44 9.61
CA ALA A 204 -5.94 28.88 9.56
C ALA A 204 -6.54 29.62 10.76
N GLU A 205 -7.74 29.23 11.19
CA GLU A 205 -8.40 29.80 12.37
C GLU A 205 -7.67 29.43 13.67
N GLN A 206 -7.30 28.16 13.84
CA GLN A 206 -6.64 27.64 15.03
C GLN A 206 -5.19 28.14 15.19
N GLN A 207 -4.46 28.25 14.08
CA GLN A 207 -3.06 28.67 14.07
C GLN A 207 -2.90 30.18 13.90
N HIS A 208 -3.99 30.91 13.65
CA HIS A 208 -4.00 32.33 13.32
C HIS A 208 -3.10 32.66 12.11
N ASP A 209 -3.01 31.75 11.16
CA ASP A 209 -2.17 31.87 9.97
C ASP A 209 -3.03 31.93 8.69
N PRO A 210 -3.22 33.12 8.10
CA PRO A 210 -4.01 33.26 6.87
C PRO A 210 -3.34 32.65 5.64
N SER A 211 -2.03 32.35 5.69
CA SER A 211 -1.30 31.80 4.53
C SER A 211 -1.79 30.41 4.12
N ILE A 212 -2.32 29.63 5.07
CA ILE A 212 -2.92 28.31 4.83
C ILE A 212 -4.13 28.43 3.89
N LEU A 213 -4.97 29.44 4.09
CA LEU A 213 -6.12 29.72 3.22
C LEU A 213 -5.68 30.22 1.84
N ASP A 214 -4.58 30.97 1.75
CA ASP A 214 -4.05 31.44 0.47
C ASP A 214 -3.46 30.28 -0.35
N GLU A 215 -2.83 29.30 0.30
CA GLU A 215 -2.38 28.06 -0.35
C GLU A 215 -3.57 27.25 -0.89
N ALA A 216 -4.62 27.05 -0.08
CA ALA A 216 -5.83 26.35 -0.50
C ALA A 216 -6.54 27.04 -1.67
N ARG A 217 -6.58 28.38 -1.69
CA ARG A 217 -7.08 29.17 -2.83
C ARG A 217 -6.20 29.01 -4.06
N GLY A 218 -4.88 28.97 -3.86
CA GLY A 218 -3.91 28.72 -4.92
C GLY A 218 -4.14 27.36 -5.59
N ALA A 219 -4.37 26.31 -4.80
CA ALA A 219 -4.72 24.98 -5.30
C ALA A 219 -6.01 24.99 -6.12
N LEU A 220 -7.08 25.65 -5.64
CA LEU A 220 -8.32 25.81 -6.40
C LEU A 220 -8.13 26.58 -7.71
N ALA A 221 -7.31 27.63 -7.71
CA ALA A 221 -7.01 28.40 -8.91
C ALA A 221 -6.26 27.53 -9.94
N LEU A 222 -5.32 26.70 -9.49
CA LEU A 222 -4.60 25.74 -10.32
C LEU A 222 -5.56 24.73 -10.97
N MET A 223 -6.45 24.13 -10.17
CA MET A 223 -7.47 23.19 -10.70
C MET A 223 -8.41 23.84 -11.72
N ARG A 224 -8.76 25.13 -11.54
CA ARG A 224 -9.61 25.88 -12.49
C ARG A 224 -8.89 26.22 -13.79
N ALA A 225 -7.56 26.33 -13.76
CA ALA A 225 -6.75 26.65 -14.93
C ALA A 225 -6.42 25.40 -15.76
N ASP A 226 -6.37 24.23 -15.13
CA ASP A 226 -6.13 22.95 -15.79
C ASP A 226 -7.38 22.48 -16.57
N ALA A 227 -7.21 22.12 -17.85
CA ALA A 227 -8.31 21.80 -18.75
C ALA A 227 -9.07 20.53 -18.37
N ASP A 228 -8.39 19.57 -17.73
CA ASP A 228 -8.95 18.27 -17.36
C ASP A 228 -9.60 18.35 -15.96
N MET A 229 -9.10 19.22 -15.07
CA MET A 229 -9.66 19.43 -13.74
C MET A 229 -10.79 20.48 -13.69
N ALA A 230 -10.75 21.51 -14.53
CA ALA A 230 -11.74 22.58 -14.53
C ALA A 230 -13.21 22.10 -14.66
N PRO A 231 -13.53 21.07 -15.48
CA PRO A 231 -14.88 20.51 -15.53
C PRO A 231 -15.35 19.94 -14.19
N LEU A 232 -14.47 19.33 -13.38
CA LEU A 232 -14.79 18.80 -12.06
C LEU A 232 -15.07 19.93 -11.07
N VAL A 233 -14.21 20.96 -11.04
CA VAL A 233 -14.41 22.15 -10.20
C VAL A 233 -15.74 22.83 -10.53
N LYS A 234 -16.05 22.99 -11.82
CA LYS A 234 -17.31 23.61 -12.26
C LYS A 234 -18.52 22.79 -11.83
N ARG A 235 -18.44 21.46 -11.92
CA ARG A 235 -19.54 20.54 -11.58
C ARG A 235 -19.84 20.54 -10.09
N HIS A 236 -18.81 20.67 -9.26
CA HIS A 236 -18.90 20.57 -7.81
C HIS A 236 -18.77 21.91 -7.08
N ALA A 237 -18.96 23.02 -7.78
CA ALA A 237 -18.80 24.36 -7.22
C ALA A 237 -19.69 24.63 -5.98
N ASP A 238 -20.87 24.00 -5.91
CA ASP A 238 -21.78 24.13 -4.77
C ASP A 238 -21.37 23.28 -3.55
N SER A 239 -20.41 22.36 -3.73
CA SER A 239 -19.87 21.48 -2.69
C SER A 239 -18.51 21.96 -2.13
N LEU A 240 -17.98 23.06 -2.65
CA LEU A 240 -16.71 23.71 -2.24
C LEU A 240 -16.99 24.99 -1.45
#